data_AF-A0A7G8J568-F1
#
_entry.id   AF-A0A7G8J568-F1
#
_cell.length_a   1.000
_cell.length_b   1.000
_cell.length_c   1.000
_cell.angle_alpha   90.00
_cell.angle_beta   90.00
_cell.angle_gamma   90.00
#
_symmetry.space_group_name_H-M   'P 1'
#
loop_
_entity.id
_entity.type
_entity.pdbx_description
1 polymer ?
#
loop_
_entity_poly.entity_id
_entity_poly.type
_entity_poly.pdbx_seq_one_letter_code
_entity_poly.pdbx_strand_id
1 'polypeptide(L)'
;MKSQFSLAALSVITLFNPALAEDRNELLKTITLSEALKSKQVLAQADNSYYPNESFEKDEGEERVNGFYFPLAIGGQQFSGFDVNDTINKDFYNGSLNGRTGFSGETGLGYKVGNFRTEVLYGYSDMPGPGFNFRGVPNVNNKKTGDANMQTLTFGLLYDINTNSKWTPYVGGTVGAGWLALGDTSFEVDNVKYSVKDKSQSALVYGGKIGLAYQASRKLDVFVEGAYLRTDDYNFALEAKGKNRRIVEEDELVTSTKTETVTKEERVPGDEGTIFNANKIAFTRPGGDGGGGVEVKCGQVSASDRAKFPNCFTKIQFERTIDENFTKTTTTTKLIEEGTVITSNPVFGDLDFGPGNGWSLKVGFRWFFNQPNDDLVAMEESSAPDPVSEVQPELINVPVRGLW
;
A
#
# COMPACT_ATOMS: atom_id res chain seq x y z
N MET A 1 -17.78 -44.06 -11.21
CA MET A 1 -18.16 -42.64 -11.33
C MET A 1 -17.23 -41.63 -10.63
N LYS A 2 -16.36 -42.01 -9.69
CA LYS A 2 -15.48 -41.06 -8.96
C LYS A 2 -14.28 -40.49 -9.77
N SER A 3 -13.90 -41.11 -10.88
CA SER A 3 -12.71 -40.71 -11.66
C SER A 3 -13.01 -39.74 -12.82
N GLN A 4 -14.27 -39.59 -13.24
CA GLN A 4 -14.63 -38.70 -14.35
C GLN A 4 -14.98 -37.26 -13.93
N PHE A 5 -15.27 -37.05 -12.63
CA PHE A 5 -15.59 -35.72 -12.09
C PHE A 5 -14.40 -34.74 -12.15
N SER A 6 -13.16 -35.24 -12.08
CA SER A 6 -11.97 -34.38 -12.12
C SER A 6 -11.65 -33.83 -13.50
N LEU A 7 -12.10 -34.48 -14.59
CA LEU A 7 -11.83 -34.02 -15.96
C LEU A 7 -12.87 -33.00 -16.46
N ALA A 8 -14.13 -33.11 -16.05
CA ALA A 8 -15.20 -32.23 -16.52
C ALA A 8 -15.12 -30.81 -15.93
N ALA A 9 -14.66 -30.66 -14.69
CA ALA A 9 -14.40 -29.34 -14.10
C ALA A 9 -13.19 -28.65 -14.75
N LEU A 10 -12.22 -29.42 -15.25
CA LEU A 10 -11.01 -28.89 -15.90
C LEU A 10 -11.27 -28.38 -17.33
N SER A 11 -12.21 -28.97 -18.07
CA SER A 11 -12.49 -28.61 -19.46
C SER A 11 -13.36 -27.35 -19.63
N VAL A 12 -14.19 -27.02 -18.64
CA VAL A 12 -14.98 -25.78 -18.64
C VAL A 12 -14.07 -24.54 -18.50
N ILE A 13 -12.97 -24.66 -17.76
CA ILE A 13 -12.01 -23.55 -17.55
C ILE A 13 -11.26 -23.21 -18.86
N THR A 14 -11.01 -24.18 -19.74
CA THR A 14 -10.31 -23.96 -21.01
C THR A 14 -11.11 -23.23 -22.09
N LEU A 15 -12.45 -23.13 -21.95
CA LEU A 15 -13.29 -22.51 -22.98
C LEU A 15 -13.39 -20.99 -22.87
N PHE A 16 -13.00 -20.39 -21.74
CA PHE A 16 -13.27 -18.97 -21.48
C PHE A 16 -12.06 -18.04 -21.59
N ASN A 17 -10.81 -18.50 -21.52
CA ASN A 17 -9.66 -17.62 -21.75
C ASN A 17 -8.32 -18.37 -22.05
N PRO A 18 -7.80 -18.36 -23.29
CA PRO A 18 -6.54 -19.02 -23.63
C PRO A 18 -5.29 -18.33 -23.07
N ALA A 19 -5.40 -17.08 -22.56
CA ALA A 19 -4.26 -16.31 -22.05
C ALA A 19 -3.78 -16.73 -20.64
N LEU A 20 -4.46 -17.65 -19.95
CA LEU A 20 -4.17 -18.08 -18.56
C LEU A 20 -3.42 -19.42 -18.47
N ALA A 21 -2.80 -19.89 -19.56
CA ALA A 21 -2.19 -21.22 -19.61
C ALA A 21 -0.80 -21.31 -18.93
N GLU A 22 -0.06 -20.20 -18.81
CA GLU A 22 1.34 -20.22 -18.34
C GLU A 22 1.52 -20.24 -16.81
N ASP A 23 0.54 -19.78 -16.03
CA ASP A 23 0.71 -19.59 -14.56
C ASP A 23 0.13 -20.75 -13.69
N ARG A 24 -0.07 -21.93 -14.30
CA ARG A 24 -0.80 -23.06 -13.71
C ARG A 24 -0.11 -23.78 -12.53
N ASN A 25 1.23 -23.74 -12.46
CA ASN A 25 1.98 -24.72 -11.66
C ASN A 25 2.27 -24.30 -10.22
N GLU A 26 2.15 -23.02 -9.87
CA GLU A 26 2.36 -22.56 -8.48
C GLU A 26 1.08 -22.60 -7.65
N LEU A 27 -0.06 -22.18 -8.22
CA LEU A 27 -1.34 -22.07 -7.48
C LEU A 27 -1.89 -23.43 -7.00
N LEU A 28 -1.59 -24.53 -7.71
CA LEU A 28 -2.05 -25.88 -7.38
C LEU A 28 -1.32 -26.51 -6.17
N LYS A 29 -0.17 -25.96 -5.74
CA LYS A 29 0.59 -26.52 -4.61
C LYS A 29 0.13 -26.01 -3.25
N THR A 30 -0.54 -24.86 -3.19
CA THR A 30 -0.79 -24.15 -1.92
C THR A 30 -2.16 -24.47 -1.30
N ILE A 31 -3.08 -25.08 -2.05
CA ILE A 31 -4.40 -25.50 -1.53
C ILE A 31 -4.27 -26.91 -0.90
N THR A 32 -3.56 -27.02 0.22
CA THR A 32 -3.54 -28.24 1.02
C THR A 32 -4.77 -28.32 1.92
N LEU A 33 -5.51 -29.42 1.73
CA LEU A 33 -6.74 -29.97 2.32
C LEU A 33 -7.01 -29.82 3.84
N SER A 34 -6.22 -29.09 4.63
CA SER A 34 -6.25 -29.20 6.11
C SER A 34 -7.39 -28.45 6.80
N GLU A 35 -8.01 -27.45 6.16
CA GLU A 35 -9.05 -26.63 6.81
C GLU A 35 -10.47 -27.17 6.58
N ALA A 36 -10.70 -27.88 5.47
CA ALA A 36 -12.01 -28.46 5.13
C ALA A 36 -12.43 -29.64 6.05
N LEU A 37 -11.50 -30.19 6.84
CA LEU A 37 -11.78 -31.32 7.74
C LEU A 37 -12.25 -30.92 9.14
N LYS A 38 -12.04 -29.65 9.57
CA LYS A 38 -12.45 -29.19 10.91
C LYS A 38 -13.95 -28.88 11.03
N SER A 39 -14.67 -28.72 9.92
CA SER A 39 -16.13 -28.43 9.93
C SER A 39 -17.02 -29.66 10.18
N LYS A 40 -16.48 -30.89 10.11
CA LYS A 40 -17.27 -32.12 10.28
C LYS A 40 -17.67 -32.44 11.73
N GLN A 41 -17.04 -31.84 12.75
CA GLN A 41 -17.28 -32.21 14.15
C GLN A 41 -18.37 -31.39 14.86
N VAL A 42 -18.87 -30.28 14.27
CA VAL A 42 -19.86 -29.41 14.93
C VAL A 42 -21.32 -29.80 14.60
N LEU A 43 -21.56 -30.62 13.56
CA LEU A 43 -22.91 -30.94 13.08
C LEU A 43 -23.56 -32.19 13.70
N ALA A 44 -22.90 -32.86 14.65
CA ALA A 44 -23.36 -34.16 15.17
C ALA A 44 -24.21 -34.11 16.46
N GLN A 45 -24.65 -32.95 16.95
CA GLN A 45 -25.29 -32.84 18.28
C GLN A 45 -26.70 -32.20 18.33
N ALA A 46 -27.39 -32.01 17.21
CA ALA A 46 -28.64 -31.23 17.21
C ALA A 46 -29.98 -31.99 17.12
N ASP A 47 -30.02 -33.32 16.89
CA ASP A 47 -31.29 -34.01 16.65
C ASP A 47 -31.56 -35.15 17.64
N ASN A 48 -32.22 -34.85 18.76
CA ASN A 48 -32.95 -35.88 19.51
C ASN A 48 -34.06 -35.32 20.42
N SER A 49 -35.08 -34.68 19.85
CA SER A 49 -36.34 -34.41 20.56
C SER A 49 -37.52 -35.05 19.82
N TYR A 50 -37.93 -36.20 20.33
CA TYR A 50 -39.07 -37.02 19.89
C TYR A 50 -40.37 -36.42 20.42
N TYR A 51 -41.25 -35.96 19.52
CA TYR A 51 -42.64 -35.60 19.84
C TYR A 51 -43.61 -36.54 19.08
N PRO A 52 -44.68 -37.03 19.74
CA PRO A 52 -45.60 -37.99 19.14
C PRO A 52 -46.62 -37.31 18.23
N ASN A 53 -47.01 -38.10 17.23
CA ASN A 53 -47.84 -37.78 16.07
C ASN A 53 -49.26 -37.25 16.41
N GLU A 54 -49.55 -36.03 15.98
CA GLU A 54 -50.90 -35.66 15.51
C GLU A 54 -50.89 -35.73 13.98
N SER A 55 -51.82 -36.50 13.42
CA SER A 55 -52.04 -36.63 11.98
C SER A 55 -52.71 -35.37 11.43
N PHE A 56 -51.96 -34.28 11.37
CA PHE A 56 -52.23 -33.26 10.38
C PHE A 56 -52.03 -33.92 9.01
N GLU A 57 -53.00 -33.73 8.10
CA GLU A 57 -52.75 -33.86 6.67
C GLU A 57 -51.48 -33.08 6.39
N LYS A 58 -50.39 -33.84 6.27
CA LYS A 58 -49.08 -33.31 6.04
C LYS A 58 -49.16 -32.87 4.60
N ASP A 59 -49.55 -31.61 4.42
CA ASP A 59 -49.36 -30.89 3.16
C ASP A 59 -47.90 -31.21 2.82
N GLU A 60 -47.72 -32.12 1.85
CA GLU A 60 -46.43 -32.75 1.58
C GLU A 60 -45.56 -31.64 1.04
N GLY A 61 -44.95 -30.90 1.98
CA GLY A 61 -44.19 -29.70 1.68
C GLY A 61 -43.16 -30.12 0.66
N GLU A 62 -43.40 -29.71 -0.59
CA GLU A 62 -42.85 -30.38 -1.76
C GLU A 62 -41.36 -30.60 -1.53
N GLU A 63 -41.00 -31.86 -1.27
CA GLU A 63 -39.64 -32.18 -0.85
C GLU A 63 -38.72 -31.76 -1.99
N ARG A 64 -37.91 -30.72 -1.74
CA ARG A 64 -37.10 -30.11 -2.80
C ARG A 64 -36.10 -31.13 -3.29
N VAL A 65 -36.25 -31.53 -4.55
CA VAL A 65 -35.50 -32.63 -5.12
C VAL A 65 -34.01 -32.27 -5.28
N ASN A 66 -33.17 -33.22 -4.91
CA ASN A 66 -31.72 -33.15 -5.09
C ASN A 66 -31.36 -33.13 -6.57
N GLY A 67 -30.35 -32.34 -6.96
CA GLY A 67 -29.96 -32.33 -8.36
C GLY A 67 -29.04 -31.19 -8.76
N PHE A 68 -28.60 -31.26 -10.02
CA PHE A 68 -27.84 -30.21 -10.68
C PHE A 68 -28.74 -29.03 -11.03
N TYR A 69 -28.19 -27.84 -10.90
CA TYR A 69 -28.83 -26.62 -11.35
C TYR A 69 -27.83 -25.63 -11.94
N PHE A 70 -28.37 -24.68 -12.69
CA PHE A 70 -27.66 -23.57 -13.29
C PHE A 70 -28.12 -22.26 -12.65
N PRO A 71 -27.28 -21.58 -11.85
CA PRO A 71 -27.53 -20.23 -11.39
C PRO A 71 -27.16 -19.18 -12.45
N LEU A 72 -27.98 -18.14 -12.54
CA LEU A 72 -27.66 -16.88 -13.21
C LEU A 72 -28.16 -15.72 -12.34
N ALA A 73 -27.28 -14.79 -12.01
CA ALA A 73 -27.64 -13.58 -11.25
C ALA A 73 -26.97 -12.34 -11.83
N ILE A 74 -27.66 -11.21 -11.69
CA ILE A 74 -27.18 -9.87 -12.05
C ILE A 74 -27.52 -8.88 -10.94
N GLY A 75 -26.74 -7.83 -10.81
CA GLY A 75 -26.94 -6.83 -9.78
C GLY A 75 -25.85 -5.77 -9.75
N GLY A 76 -25.66 -5.20 -8.57
CA GLY A 76 -24.63 -4.20 -8.32
C GLY A 76 -23.61 -4.69 -7.28
N GLN A 77 -22.36 -4.28 -7.44
CA GLN A 77 -21.29 -4.50 -6.46
C GLN A 77 -20.62 -3.16 -6.11
N GLN A 78 -20.33 -2.97 -4.82
CA GLN A 78 -19.57 -1.85 -4.31
C GLN A 78 -18.36 -2.38 -3.55
N PHE A 79 -17.16 -1.93 -3.91
CA PHE A 79 -15.94 -2.18 -3.16
C PHE A 79 -15.72 -1.03 -2.18
N SER A 80 -15.47 -1.35 -0.90
CA SER A 80 -15.11 -0.35 0.11
C SER A 80 -13.71 0.22 -0.08
N GLY A 81 -12.99 -0.34 -1.05
CA GLY A 81 -11.74 0.17 -1.57
C GLY A 81 -10.57 -0.75 -1.30
N PHE A 82 -9.48 -0.48 -1.98
CA PHE A 82 -8.19 -1.14 -1.76
C PHE A 82 -7.25 -0.11 -1.13
N ASP A 83 -6.66 -0.44 0.00
CA ASP A 83 -5.60 0.38 0.58
C ASP A 83 -4.36 0.24 -0.30
N VAL A 84 -3.73 1.36 -0.64
CA VAL A 84 -2.52 1.41 -1.45
C VAL A 84 -1.41 1.93 -0.56
N ASN A 85 -0.37 1.13 -0.33
CA ASN A 85 0.79 1.55 0.43
C ASN A 85 2.03 1.22 -0.39
N ASP A 86 2.79 2.24 -0.78
CA ASP A 86 3.98 2.05 -1.62
C ASP A 86 5.08 3.06 -1.25
N THR A 87 6.32 2.72 -1.56
CA THR A 87 7.48 3.58 -1.36
C THR A 87 8.04 4.00 -2.72
N ILE A 88 7.90 5.29 -3.02
CA ILE A 88 8.31 5.90 -4.28
C ILE A 88 9.51 6.79 -3.99
N ASN A 89 10.67 6.51 -4.61
CA ASN A 89 11.91 7.28 -4.40
C ASN A 89 12.32 7.44 -2.92
N LYS A 90 12.05 6.42 -2.08
CA LYS A 90 12.24 6.39 -0.62
C LYS A 90 11.22 7.18 0.20
N ASP A 91 10.28 7.86 -0.44
CA ASP A 91 9.18 8.53 0.23
C ASP A 91 7.98 7.58 0.30
N PHE A 92 7.34 7.54 1.46
CA PHE A 92 6.19 6.68 1.71
C PHE A 92 4.89 7.34 1.24
N TYR A 93 4.11 6.60 0.47
CA TYR A 93 2.81 7.03 -0.03
C TYR A 93 1.75 6.06 0.47
N ASN A 94 0.68 6.62 1.02
CA ASN A 94 -0.52 5.86 1.33
C ASN A 94 -1.71 6.42 0.57
N GLY A 95 -2.66 5.56 0.25
CA GLY A 95 -3.88 5.98 -0.40
C GLY A 95 -4.93 4.92 -0.35
N SER A 96 -6.08 5.24 -0.96
CA SER A 96 -7.11 4.25 -1.17
C SER A 96 -7.70 4.39 -2.56
N LEU A 97 -7.97 3.23 -3.18
CA LEU A 97 -8.74 3.12 -4.41
C LEU A 97 -10.19 2.87 -4.03
N ASN A 98 -11.04 3.90 -4.08
CA ASN A 98 -12.44 3.75 -3.69
C ASN A 98 -13.30 3.46 -4.93
N GLY A 99 -13.89 2.26 -4.97
CA GLY A 99 -14.81 1.87 -6.03
C GLY A 99 -16.17 2.54 -5.89
N ARG A 100 -16.74 2.99 -7.01
CA ARG A 100 -18.17 3.31 -7.08
C ARG A 100 -18.95 2.01 -7.26
N THR A 101 -20.25 2.04 -6.98
CA THR A 101 -21.13 0.91 -7.30
C THR A 101 -21.09 0.66 -8.81
N GLY A 102 -20.74 -0.57 -9.19
CA GLY A 102 -20.72 -1.06 -10.56
C GLY A 102 -21.69 -2.21 -10.79
N PHE A 103 -21.87 -2.62 -12.03
CA PHE A 103 -22.52 -3.84 -12.44
C PHE A 103 -21.78 -5.09 -11.93
N SER A 104 -22.54 -6.10 -11.54
CA SER A 104 -22.02 -7.43 -11.20
C SER A 104 -22.94 -8.52 -11.73
N GLY A 105 -22.36 -9.55 -12.34
CA GLY A 105 -23.06 -10.73 -12.82
C GLY A 105 -22.33 -12.00 -12.38
N GLU A 106 -23.08 -13.08 -12.17
CA GLU A 106 -22.51 -14.39 -11.89
C GLU A 106 -23.33 -15.49 -12.56
N THR A 107 -22.64 -16.54 -12.99
CA THR A 107 -23.24 -17.75 -13.53
C THR A 107 -22.38 -18.96 -13.21
N GLY A 108 -22.93 -20.16 -13.30
CA GLY A 108 -22.14 -21.35 -13.03
C GLY A 108 -22.94 -22.63 -13.00
N LEU A 109 -22.49 -23.56 -12.17
CA LEU A 109 -23.12 -24.85 -11.95
C LEU A 109 -23.20 -25.12 -10.45
N GLY A 110 -24.31 -25.69 -10.02
CA GLY A 110 -24.47 -26.12 -8.64
C GLY A 110 -25.10 -27.50 -8.52
N TYR A 111 -24.95 -28.08 -7.33
CA TYR A 111 -25.57 -29.34 -6.95
C TYR A 111 -26.17 -29.23 -5.55
N LYS A 112 -27.44 -29.61 -5.42
CA LYS A 112 -28.20 -29.60 -4.17
C LYS A 112 -28.37 -31.01 -3.61
N VAL A 113 -28.12 -31.18 -2.31
CA VAL A 113 -28.35 -32.41 -1.54
C VAL A 113 -28.99 -32.06 -0.20
N GLY A 114 -30.28 -32.34 -0.05
CA GLY A 114 -31.09 -31.94 1.09
C GLY A 114 -31.07 -30.43 1.26
N ASN A 115 -30.67 -29.98 2.44
CA ASN A 115 -30.52 -28.56 2.75
C ASN A 115 -29.15 -27.99 2.33
N PHE A 116 -28.23 -28.79 1.80
CA PHE A 116 -26.91 -28.30 1.39
C PHE A 116 -26.84 -28.07 -0.12
N ARG A 117 -26.16 -27.00 -0.51
CA ARG A 117 -25.85 -26.66 -1.91
C ARG A 117 -24.36 -26.44 -2.06
N THR A 118 -23.82 -26.92 -3.17
CA THR A 118 -22.45 -26.61 -3.61
C THR A 118 -22.51 -25.93 -4.97
N GLU A 119 -21.69 -24.92 -5.18
CA GLU A 119 -21.70 -24.10 -6.40
C GLU A 119 -20.28 -23.86 -6.89
N VAL A 120 -20.08 -23.86 -8.20
CA VAL A 120 -18.92 -23.31 -8.88
C VAL A 120 -19.42 -22.14 -9.73
N LEU A 121 -18.99 -20.93 -9.40
CA LEU A 121 -19.48 -19.70 -10.00
C LEU A 121 -18.35 -18.95 -10.69
N TYR A 122 -18.61 -18.53 -11.92
CA TYR A 122 -17.84 -17.51 -12.62
C TYR A 122 -18.56 -16.16 -12.48
N GLY A 123 -17.88 -15.18 -11.91
CA GLY A 123 -18.41 -13.83 -11.69
C GLY A 123 -17.65 -12.78 -12.50
N TYR A 124 -18.36 -11.74 -12.93
CA TYR A 124 -17.80 -10.53 -13.53
C TYR A 124 -18.36 -9.32 -12.82
N SER A 125 -17.51 -8.36 -12.47
CA SER A 125 -17.93 -7.08 -11.89
C SER A 125 -17.14 -5.94 -12.51
N ASP A 126 -17.83 -4.85 -12.86
CA ASP A 126 -17.18 -3.61 -13.26
C ASP A 126 -16.97 -2.69 -12.04
N MET A 127 -15.98 -1.82 -12.14
CA MET A 127 -15.66 -0.80 -11.14
C MET A 127 -15.40 0.51 -11.91
N PRO A 128 -16.45 1.29 -12.19
CA PRO A 128 -16.32 2.48 -13.03
C PRO A 128 -15.61 3.61 -12.28
N GLY A 129 -14.57 4.18 -12.92
CA GLY A 129 -13.82 5.34 -12.46
C GLY A 129 -13.46 5.37 -10.97
N PRO A 130 -12.76 4.35 -10.44
CA PRO A 130 -12.44 4.31 -9.02
C PRO A 130 -11.54 5.49 -8.65
N GLY A 131 -11.86 6.15 -7.53
CA GLY A 131 -11.14 7.34 -7.10
C GLY A 131 -9.82 6.96 -6.45
N PHE A 132 -8.69 7.39 -7.02
CA PHE A 132 -7.38 7.25 -6.39
C PHE A 132 -7.10 8.42 -5.46
N ASN A 133 -7.05 8.15 -4.15
CA ASN A 133 -6.72 9.14 -3.14
C ASN A 133 -5.34 8.86 -2.53
N PHE A 134 -4.26 9.22 -3.23
CA PHE A 134 -2.93 9.26 -2.62
C PHE A 134 -2.74 10.46 -1.70
N ARG A 135 -2.16 10.22 -0.53
CA ARG A 135 -1.58 11.17 0.41
C ARG A 135 -0.10 10.83 0.54
N GLY A 136 0.74 11.85 0.39
CA GLY A 136 2.19 11.70 0.45
C GLY A 136 2.84 13.04 0.17
N VAL A 137 4.10 13.16 0.57
CA VAL A 137 4.95 14.33 0.26
C VAL A 137 6.11 13.80 -0.57
N PRO A 138 6.32 14.31 -1.79
CA PRO A 138 5.56 15.37 -2.49
C PRO A 138 4.15 14.96 -2.96
N ASN A 139 3.28 15.95 -3.20
CA ASN A 139 1.90 15.73 -3.62
C ASN A 139 1.80 15.00 -4.95
N VAL A 140 0.92 13.99 -5.01
CA VAL A 140 0.60 13.26 -6.25
C VAL A 140 -0.39 14.06 -7.09
N ASN A 141 0.01 14.40 -8.33
CA ASN A 141 -0.77 15.18 -9.28
C ASN A 141 -1.27 14.31 -10.46
N ASN A 142 -2.11 14.89 -11.32
CA ASN A 142 -2.56 14.30 -12.60
C ASN A 142 -3.06 12.85 -12.50
N LYS A 143 -3.87 12.57 -11.48
CA LYS A 143 -4.44 11.25 -11.23
C LYS A 143 -5.50 10.95 -12.29
N LYS A 144 -5.18 10.02 -13.20
CA LYS A 144 -6.14 9.44 -14.14
C LYS A 144 -6.37 7.98 -13.75
N THR A 145 -7.60 7.66 -13.41
CA THR A 145 -8.01 6.27 -13.21
C THR A 145 -8.83 5.79 -14.40
N GLY A 146 -8.41 4.68 -15.01
CA GLY A 146 -9.26 3.96 -15.95
C GLY A 146 -10.31 3.14 -15.21
N ASP A 147 -11.33 2.66 -15.92
CA ASP A 147 -12.25 1.68 -15.37
C ASP A 147 -11.50 0.39 -15.00
N ALA A 148 -11.88 -0.21 -13.88
CA ALA A 148 -11.37 -1.52 -13.48
C ALA A 148 -12.48 -2.56 -13.61
N ASN A 149 -12.11 -3.83 -13.79
CA ASN A 149 -13.06 -4.94 -13.73
C ASN A 149 -12.43 -6.11 -13.00
N MET A 150 -13.26 -6.93 -12.36
CA MET A 150 -12.83 -8.12 -11.65
C MET A 150 -13.61 -9.33 -12.17
N GLN A 151 -12.86 -10.36 -12.57
CA GLN A 151 -13.39 -11.67 -12.87
C GLN A 151 -13.13 -12.58 -11.67
N THR A 152 -14.04 -13.49 -11.36
CA THR A 152 -13.87 -14.43 -10.24
C THR A 152 -14.25 -15.83 -10.65
N LEU A 153 -13.55 -16.83 -10.12
CA LEU A 153 -13.93 -18.23 -10.18
C LEU A 153 -13.96 -18.76 -8.76
N THR A 154 -15.15 -19.05 -8.25
CA THR A 154 -15.37 -19.41 -6.84
C THR A 154 -16.05 -20.75 -6.70
N PHE A 155 -15.71 -21.46 -5.62
CA PHE A 155 -16.42 -22.62 -5.11
C PHE A 155 -17.15 -22.23 -3.81
N GLY A 156 -18.42 -22.62 -3.68
CA GLY A 156 -19.27 -22.26 -2.57
C GLY A 156 -19.95 -23.45 -1.90
N LEU A 157 -20.19 -23.33 -0.60
CA LEU A 157 -21.05 -24.21 0.18
C LEU A 157 -22.14 -23.36 0.83
N LEU A 158 -23.41 -23.70 0.57
CA LEU A 158 -24.57 -22.99 1.10
C LEU A 158 -25.51 -23.96 1.83
N TYR A 159 -26.26 -23.42 2.79
CA TYR A 159 -27.28 -24.09 3.56
C TYR A 159 -28.64 -23.40 3.36
N ASP A 160 -29.59 -24.15 2.85
CA ASP A 160 -30.98 -23.78 2.65
C ASP A 160 -31.78 -24.06 3.93
N ILE A 161 -32.37 -23.02 4.50
CA ILE A 161 -33.20 -23.15 5.71
C ILE A 161 -34.60 -23.59 5.27
N ASN A 162 -34.99 -24.80 5.67
CA ASN A 162 -36.33 -25.29 5.40
C ASN A 162 -37.36 -24.55 6.27
N THR A 163 -38.26 -23.81 5.64
CA THR A 163 -39.35 -23.06 6.29
C THR A 163 -40.71 -23.73 6.10
N ASN A 164 -40.76 -24.91 5.45
CA ASN A 164 -41.99 -25.55 4.98
C ASN A 164 -42.85 -24.60 4.10
N SER A 165 -42.22 -23.73 3.32
CA SER A 165 -42.88 -22.82 2.39
C SER A 165 -42.11 -22.71 1.07
N LYS A 166 -42.69 -22.02 0.08
CA LYS A 166 -42.01 -21.70 -1.19
C LYS A 166 -40.81 -20.76 -1.02
N TRP A 167 -40.72 -20.07 0.12
CA TRP A 167 -39.62 -19.17 0.45
C TRP A 167 -38.51 -19.90 1.20
N THR A 168 -37.31 -19.91 0.64
CA THR A 168 -36.14 -20.55 1.25
C THR A 168 -35.06 -19.52 1.47
N PRO A 169 -34.91 -19.02 2.71
CA PRO A 169 -33.71 -18.30 3.09
C PRO A 169 -32.51 -19.25 3.07
N TYR A 170 -31.34 -18.72 2.74
CA TYR A 170 -30.11 -19.49 2.72
C TYR A 170 -28.92 -18.65 3.15
N VAL A 171 -27.88 -19.33 3.62
CA VAL A 171 -26.59 -18.74 4.03
C VAL A 171 -25.46 -19.65 3.57
N GLY A 172 -24.32 -19.08 3.18
CA GLY A 172 -23.18 -19.85 2.72
C GLY A 172 -21.90 -19.05 2.69
N GLY A 173 -20.83 -19.72 2.27
CA GLY A 173 -19.52 -19.13 2.05
C GLY A 173 -18.92 -19.57 0.72
N THR A 174 -18.00 -18.77 0.19
CA THR A 174 -17.28 -19.04 -1.05
C THR A 174 -15.78 -18.82 -0.88
N VAL A 175 -14.99 -19.54 -1.68
CA VAL A 175 -13.53 -19.38 -1.81
C VAL A 175 -13.13 -19.64 -3.25
N GLY A 176 -12.09 -18.96 -3.75
CA GLY A 176 -11.68 -19.07 -5.14
C GLY A 176 -10.57 -18.11 -5.52
N ALA A 177 -10.48 -17.82 -6.82
CA ALA A 177 -9.52 -16.88 -7.37
C ALA A 177 -10.25 -15.71 -8.04
N GLY A 178 -9.62 -14.54 -8.00
CA GLY A 178 -10.07 -13.33 -8.65
C GLY A 178 -8.97 -12.78 -9.54
N TRP A 179 -9.35 -12.23 -10.69
CA TRP A 179 -8.47 -11.51 -11.60
C TRP A 179 -8.95 -10.07 -11.68
N LEU A 180 -8.16 -9.14 -11.14
CA LEU A 180 -8.42 -7.72 -11.19
C LEU A 180 -7.69 -7.14 -12.39
N ALA A 181 -8.45 -6.57 -13.32
CA ALA A 181 -7.92 -5.82 -14.45
C ALA A 181 -8.08 -4.32 -14.22
N LEU A 182 -6.97 -3.59 -14.24
CA LEU A 182 -6.96 -2.14 -14.18
C LEU A 182 -6.92 -1.57 -15.60
N GLY A 183 -7.81 -0.63 -15.90
CA GLY A 183 -7.73 0.18 -17.11
C GLY A 183 -6.53 1.12 -17.08
N ASP A 184 -6.47 2.04 -18.05
CA ASP A 184 -5.38 3.02 -18.20
C ASP A 184 -5.24 3.94 -16.97
N THR A 185 -4.50 3.45 -15.98
CA THR A 185 -4.28 4.10 -14.70
C THR A 185 -2.91 4.73 -14.71
N SER A 186 -2.87 6.04 -14.46
CA SER A 186 -1.63 6.80 -14.39
C SER A 186 -1.71 7.92 -13.38
N PHE A 187 -0.59 8.24 -12.76
CA PHE A 187 -0.45 9.34 -11.81
C PHE A 187 0.93 9.97 -11.96
N GLU A 188 1.13 11.17 -11.40
CA GLU A 188 2.38 11.90 -11.51
C GLU A 188 2.92 12.27 -10.13
N VAL A 189 4.19 11.98 -9.90
CA VAL A 189 4.94 12.35 -8.69
C VAL A 189 6.24 13.02 -9.15
N ASP A 190 6.49 14.25 -8.69
CA ASP A 190 7.68 15.04 -9.05
C ASP A 190 7.96 15.16 -10.55
N ASN A 191 6.93 15.40 -11.36
CA ASN A 191 7.03 15.49 -12.82
C ASN A 191 7.45 14.18 -13.50
N VAL A 192 7.38 13.05 -12.80
CA VAL A 192 7.53 11.72 -13.38
C VAL A 192 6.16 11.07 -13.44
N LYS A 193 5.77 10.63 -14.64
CA LYS A 193 4.49 9.98 -14.88
C LYS A 193 4.65 8.47 -14.69
N TYR A 194 3.78 7.89 -13.88
CA TYR A 194 3.66 6.45 -13.67
C TYR A 194 2.44 5.93 -14.37
N SER A 195 2.56 4.79 -15.02
CA SER A 195 1.45 4.05 -15.60
C SER A 195 1.54 2.58 -15.22
N VAL A 196 0.41 1.97 -14.93
CA VAL A 196 0.33 0.52 -14.67
C VAL A 196 0.74 -0.23 -15.94
N LYS A 197 1.73 -1.12 -15.83
CA LYS A 197 2.26 -1.93 -16.93
C LYS A 197 1.42 -3.19 -17.13
N ASP A 198 1.11 -3.89 -16.04
CA ASP A 198 0.34 -5.13 -16.07
C ASP A 198 -1.15 -4.82 -16.03
N LYS A 199 -1.89 -5.31 -17.01
CA LYS A 199 -3.33 -5.00 -17.09
C LYS A 199 -4.18 -5.88 -16.20
N SER A 200 -3.66 -7.00 -15.69
CA SER A 200 -4.41 -7.98 -14.92
C SER A 200 -3.50 -8.68 -13.92
N GLN A 201 -3.99 -8.87 -12.69
CA GLN A 201 -3.32 -9.59 -11.61
C GLN A 201 -4.31 -10.53 -10.92
N SER A 202 -3.84 -11.62 -10.34
CA SER A 202 -4.70 -12.59 -9.65
C SER A 202 -4.48 -12.60 -8.15
N ALA A 203 -5.55 -12.76 -7.38
CA ALA A 203 -5.51 -12.93 -5.94
C ALA A 203 -6.49 -14.01 -5.48
N LEU A 204 -6.30 -14.51 -4.26
CA LEU A 204 -7.30 -15.34 -3.59
C LEU A 204 -8.54 -14.50 -3.28
N VAL A 205 -9.72 -15.10 -3.39
CA VAL A 205 -11.01 -14.47 -3.05
C VAL A 205 -11.78 -15.39 -2.13
N TYR A 206 -12.38 -14.84 -1.09
CA TYR A 206 -13.28 -15.57 -0.19
C TYR A 206 -14.40 -14.67 0.31
N GLY A 207 -15.52 -15.26 0.71
CA GLY A 207 -16.70 -14.48 1.01
C GLY A 207 -17.84 -15.24 1.67
N GLY A 208 -18.90 -14.50 1.96
CA GLY A 208 -20.16 -15.00 2.52
C GLY A 208 -21.33 -14.60 1.63
N LYS A 209 -22.36 -15.45 1.59
CA LYS A 209 -23.60 -15.21 0.86
C LYS A 209 -24.78 -15.39 1.81
N ILE A 210 -25.75 -14.50 1.74
CA ILE A 210 -27.08 -14.67 2.32
C ILE A 210 -28.11 -14.35 1.25
N GLY A 211 -29.21 -15.07 1.23
CA GLY A 211 -30.24 -14.78 0.26
C GLY A 211 -31.57 -15.39 0.59
N LEU A 212 -32.56 -15.01 -0.22
CA LEU A 212 -33.92 -15.48 -0.14
C LEU A 212 -34.35 -15.93 -1.52
N ALA A 213 -34.83 -17.17 -1.61
CA ALA A 213 -35.30 -17.78 -2.84
C ALA A 213 -36.79 -18.06 -2.79
N TYR A 214 -37.48 -17.81 -3.89
CA TYR A 214 -38.87 -18.19 -4.14
C TYR A 214 -38.92 -19.30 -5.20
N GLN A 215 -39.51 -20.42 -4.85
CA GLN A 215 -39.75 -21.53 -5.77
C GLN A 215 -40.93 -21.18 -6.70
N ALA A 216 -40.61 -20.68 -7.88
CA ALA A 216 -41.61 -20.28 -8.89
C ALA A 216 -42.24 -21.50 -9.56
N SER A 217 -41.45 -22.56 -9.74
CA SER A 217 -41.90 -23.89 -10.18
C SER A 217 -40.98 -24.97 -9.60
N ARG A 218 -41.24 -26.25 -9.88
CA ARG A 218 -40.32 -27.32 -9.47
C ARG A 218 -38.93 -27.22 -10.09
N LYS A 219 -38.81 -26.52 -11.23
CA LYS A 219 -37.56 -26.38 -11.99
C LYS A 219 -36.89 -25.01 -11.85
N LEU A 220 -37.61 -24.02 -11.35
CA LEU A 220 -37.18 -22.63 -11.37
C LEU A 220 -37.34 -22.00 -9.98
N ASP A 221 -36.22 -21.57 -9.41
CA ASP A 221 -36.21 -20.64 -8.28
C ASP A 221 -35.87 -19.24 -8.79
N VAL A 222 -36.54 -18.21 -8.28
CA VAL A 222 -36.11 -16.81 -8.38
C VAL A 222 -35.52 -16.40 -7.04
N PHE A 223 -34.44 -15.63 -7.00
CA PHE A 223 -33.81 -15.26 -5.74
C PHE A 223 -33.27 -13.83 -5.71
N VAL A 224 -33.13 -13.32 -4.50
CA VAL A 224 -32.34 -12.13 -4.16
C VAL A 224 -31.20 -12.56 -3.24
N GLU A 225 -30.00 -12.06 -3.48
CA GLU A 225 -28.78 -12.44 -2.77
C GLU A 225 -27.96 -11.21 -2.38
N GLY A 226 -27.56 -11.14 -1.11
CA GLY A 226 -26.50 -10.27 -0.63
C GLY A 226 -25.21 -11.09 -0.46
N ALA A 227 -24.11 -10.64 -1.06
CA ALA A 227 -22.82 -11.29 -0.92
C ALA A 227 -21.75 -10.31 -0.42
N TYR A 228 -20.89 -10.79 0.47
CA TYR A 228 -19.66 -10.13 0.89
C TYR A 228 -18.49 -10.89 0.27
N LEU A 229 -17.56 -10.17 -0.35
CA LEU A 229 -16.33 -10.72 -0.92
C LEU A 229 -15.13 -9.96 -0.37
N ARG A 230 -14.07 -10.70 -0.05
CA ARG A 230 -12.75 -10.19 0.30
C ARG A 230 -11.72 -10.80 -0.62
N THR A 231 -10.75 -10.00 -1.05
CA THR A 231 -9.60 -10.44 -1.84
C THR A 231 -8.34 -10.31 -1.01
N ASP A 232 -7.35 -11.11 -1.34
CA ASP A 232 -5.96 -10.84 -0.94
C ASP A 232 -5.38 -9.70 -1.80
N ASP A 233 -4.09 -9.45 -1.61
CA ASP A 233 -3.37 -8.33 -2.20
C ASP A 233 -3.15 -8.52 -3.70
N TYR A 234 -3.17 -7.43 -4.46
CA TYR A 234 -2.82 -7.40 -5.88
C TYR A 234 -1.60 -6.53 -6.10
N ASN A 235 -0.56 -7.08 -6.74
CA ASN A 235 0.69 -6.38 -7.01
C ASN A 235 0.81 -6.07 -8.50
N PHE A 236 0.74 -4.80 -8.89
CA PHE A 236 0.85 -4.38 -10.29
C PHE A 236 2.19 -3.71 -10.58
N ALA A 237 2.92 -4.20 -11.58
CA ALA A 237 4.14 -3.53 -12.00
C ALA A 237 3.84 -2.14 -12.58
N LEU A 238 4.66 -1.15 -12.23
CA LEU A 238 4.58 0.21 -12.76
C LEU A 238 5.64 0.46 -13.84
N GLU A 239 5.29 1.26 -14.84
CA GLU A 239 6.21 1.85 -15.81
C GLU A 239 6.33 3.36 -15.54
N ALA A 240 7.56 3.85 -15.36
CA ALA A 240 7.86 5.26 -15.14
C ALA A 240 8.30 5.93 -16.46
N LYS A 241 7.71 7.07 -16.79
CA LYS A 241 8.09 7.94 -17.91
C LYS A 241 8.40 9.34 -17.38
N GLY A 242 9.67 9.72 -17.47
CA GLY A 242 10.16 11.03 -17.03
C GLY A 242 11.58 10.94 -16.49
N LYS A 243 12.12 12.09 -16.07
CA LYS A 243 13.39 12.16 -15.34
C LYS A 243 13.13 12.84 -14.01
N ASN A 244 13.49 12.20 -12.91
CA ASN A 244 13.41 12.84 -11.61
C ASN A 244 14.59 13.82 -11.50
N ARG A 245 14.29 15.11 -11.39
CA ARG A 245 15.30 16.16 -11.17
C ARG A 245 15.18 16.59 -9.73
N ARG A 246 16.03 16.04 -8.87
CA ARG A 246 16.19 16.55 -7.51
C ARG A 246 17.34 17.54 -7.54
N ILE A 247 17.06 18.78 -7.14
CA ILE A 247 18.12 19.72 -6.77
C ILE A 247 18.51 19.30 -5.36
N VAL A 248 19.68 18.70 -5.22
CA VAL A 248 20.27 18.51 -3.90
C VAL A 248 21.10 19.75 -3.65
N GLU A 249 20.63 20.59 -2.73
CA GLU A 249 21.48 21.58 -2.08
C GLU A 249 22.42 20.78 -1.18
N GLU A 250 23.57 20.41 -1.72
CA GLU A 250 24.64 19.84 -0.92
C GLU A 250 25.53 21.00 -0.51
N ASP A 251 25.48 21.33 0.78
CA ASP A 251 26.29 22.38 1.37
C ASP A 251 27.75 21.94 1.38
N GLU A 252 28.53 22.36 0.39
CA GLU A 252 29.97 22.12 0.40
C GLU A 252 30.69 23.24 1.17
N LEU A 253 31.30 22.88 2.30
CA LEU A 253 32.15 23.77 3.08
C LEU A 253 33.53 23.87 2.44
N VAL A 254 33.69 24.82 1.52
CA VAL A 254 34.99 25.08 0.90
C VAL A 254 35.85 25.91 1.85
N THR A 255 36.90 25.28 2.39
CA THR A 255 37.87 25.93 3.27
C THR A 255 39.10 26.34 2.47
N SER A 256 39.38 27.64 2.42
CA SER A 256 40.59 28.18 1.80
C SER A 256 41.53 28.73 2.86
N THR A 257 42.79 28.31 2.81
CA THR A 257 43.83 28.78 3.73
C THR A 257 44.81 29.65 2.97
N LYS A 258 44.91 30.93 3.36
CA LYS A 258 45.90 31.85 2.83
C LYS A 258 46.98 32.10 3.88
N THR A 259 48.23 31.89 3.49
CA THR A 259 49.39 32.10 4.35
C THR A 259 50.19 33.29 3.83
N GLU A 260 50.35 34.31 4.67
CA GLU A 260 51.14 35.50 4.35
C GLU A 260 52.31 35.60 5.32
N THR A 261 53.51 35.86 4.80
CA THR A 261 54.69 36.11 5.63
C THR A 261 54.82 37.61 5.82
N VAL A 262 54.77 38.06 7.07
CA VAL A 262 54.94 39.47 7.44
C VAL A 262 56.30 39.61 8.13
N THR A 263 57.15 40.47 7.57
CA THR A 263 58.44 40.82 8.15
C THR A 263 58.28 42.06 9.00
N LYS A 264 58.70 41.99 10.27
CA LYS A 264 58.76 43.15 11.17
C LYS A 264 60.21 43.41 11.51
N GLU A 265 60.69 44.62 11.22
CA GLU A 265 62.01 45.08 11.65
C GLU A 265 61.91 45.64 13.08
N GLU A 266 62.74 45.14 13.99
CA GLU A 266 62.86 45.67 15.35
C GLU A 266 64.30 46.10 15.63
N ARG A 267 64.49 47.33 16.14
CA ARG A 267 65.80 47.86 16.52
C ARG A 267 66.06 47.62 18.00
N VAL A 268 67.14 46.93 18.30
CA VAL A 268 67.53 46.57 19.67
C VAL A 268 68.88 47.24 19.99
N PRO A 269 69.05 47.86 21.18
CA PRO A 269 70.35 48.43 21.57
C PRO A 269 71.41 47.33 21.67
N GLY A 270 72.55 47.53 21.00
CA GLY A 270 73.69 46.62 20.98
C GLY A 270 74.79 47.00 21.98
N ASP A 271 75.86 46.21 21.99
CA ASP A 271 76.93 46.27 23.00
C ASP A 271 77.69 47.61 22.99
N GLU A 272 78.13 48.07 24.17
CA GLU A 272 78.92 49.29 24.31
C GLU A 272 80.39 49.06 23.89
N GLY A 273 80.87 49.82 22.91
CA GLY A 273 82.28 49.92 22.55
C GLY A 273 82.95 51.17 23.14
N THR A 274 84.27 51.25 23.08
CA THR A 274 85.00 52.50 23.32
C THR A 274 86.01 52.77 22.21
N ILE A 275 86.05 54.01 21.73
CA ILE A 275 87.01 54.48 20.74
C ILE A 275 88.06 55.36 21.42
N PHE A 276 89.32 55.15 21.09
CA PHE A 276 90.43 56.00 21.53
C PHE A 276 90.43 57.34 20.79
N ASN A 277 90.51 58.45 21.52
CA ASN A 277 90.58 59.78 20.95
C ASN A 277 91.96 60.39 21.20
N ALA A 278 92.83 60.30 20.19
CA ALA A 278 94.20 60.78 20.24
C ALA A 278 94.31 62.31 20.46
N ASN A 279 93.25 63.07 20.16
CA ASN A 279 93.27 64.54 20.22
C ASN A 279 92.92 65.10 21.60
N LYS A 280 92.50 64.26 22.56
CA LYS A 280 92.26 64.68 23.93
C LYS A 280 93.58 64.85 24.69
N ILE A 281 93.51 65.62 25.77
CA ILE A 281 94.62 65.85 26.68
C ILE A 281 94.20 65.26 28.03
N ALA A 282 95.08 64.46 28.64
CA ALA A 282 94.87 63.89 29.95
C ALA A 282 95.92 64.43 30.92
N PHE A 283 95.47 64.81 32.11
CA PHE A 283 96.34 65.31 33.17
C PHE A 283 96.62 64.18 34.15
N THR A 284 97.89 63.95 34.45
CA THR A 284 98.29 63.02 35.52
C THR A 284 98.72 63.80 36.74
N ARG A 285 98.22 63.39 37.90
CA ARG A 285 98.74 63.87 39.17
C ARG A 285 100.03 63.11 39.48
N PRO A 286 101.19 63.77 39.63
CA PRO A 286 102.40 63.11 40.09
C PRO A 286 102.18 62.57 41.49
N GLY A 287 102.67 61.36 41.72
CA GLY A 287 102.62 60.74 43.03
C GLY A 287 103.40 61.56 44.05
N GLY A 288 102.76 61.88 45.16
CA GLY A 288 103.38 62.16 46.47
C GLY A 288 104.17 63.46 46.66
N ASP A 289 105.00 63.88 45.69
CA ASP A 289 106.22 64.61 46.04
C ASP A 289 106.22 66.07 45.55
N GLY A 290 105.04 66.70 45.46
CA GLY A 290 104.91 68.15 45.26
C GLY A 290 105.35 68.70 43.89
N GLY A 291 105.65 67.86 42.91
CA GLY A 291 105.88 68.27 41.52
C GLY A 291 104.58 68.67 40.80
N GLY A 292 104.64 69.62 39.87
CA GLY A 292 103.47 70.04 39.07
C GLY A 292 102.94 68.92 38.16
N GLY A 293 101.63 68.89 37.95
CA GLY A 293 100.94 67.94 37.05
C GLY A 293 101.53 67.92 35.65
N VAL A 294 101.79 66.73 35.09
CA VAL A 294 102.25 66.60 33.70
C VAL A 294 101.04 66.41 32.80
N GLU A 295 100.90 67.31 31.84
CA GLU A 295 99.95 67.25 30.75
C GLU A 295 100.45 66.25 29.70
N VAL A 296 99.65 65.23 29.41
CA VAL A 296 99.98 64.22 28.39
C VAL A 296 98.93 64.27 27.29
N LYS A 297 99.36 64.47 26.05
CA LYS A 297 98.46 64.36 24.89
C LYS A 297 98.12 62.88 24.68
N CYS A 298 96.84 62.55 24.58
CA CYS A 298 96.37 61.18 24.46
C CYS A 298 97.03 60.45 23.29
N GLY A 299 97.34 61.12 22.17
CA GLY A 299 98.06 60.51 21.03
C GLY A 299 99.45 59.94 21.34
N GLN A 300 100.02 60.21 22.52
CA GLN A 300 101.28 59.62 22.98
C GLN A 300 101.07 58.45 23.95
N VAL A 301 99.82 58.12 24.28
CA VAL A 301 99.43 57.08 25.24
C VAL A 301 99.14 55.79 24.47
N SER A 302 99.72 54.67 24.93
CA SER A 302 99.46 53.36 24.33
C SER A 302 98.08 52.82 24.73
N ALA A 303 97.50 51.93 23.91
CA ALA A 303 96.23 51.29 24.26
C ALA A 303 96.28 50.51 25.59
N SER A 304 97.46 50.01 25.99
CA SER A 304 97.69 49.32 27.26
C SER A 304 97.61 50.24 28.50
N ASP A 305 97.75 51.55 28.34
CA ASP A 305 97.67 52.51 29.46
C ASP A 305 96.25 53.01 29.73
N ARG A 306 95.23 52.34 29.17
CA ARG A 306 93.82 52.72 29.29
C ARG A 306 93.34 52.93 30.73
N ALA A 307 93.84 52.13 31.69
CA ALA A 307 93.50 52.29 33.10
C ALA A 307 94.09 53.56 33.73
N LYS A 308 95.24 54.04 33.23
CA LYS A 308 95.91 55.26 33.73
C LYS A 308 95.33 56.54 33.11
N PHE A 309 94.77 56.44 31.90
CA PHE A 309 94.23 57.57 31.15
C PHE A 309 92.83 57.29 30.57
N PRO A 310 91.81 57.03 31.42
CA PRO A 310 90.46 56.67 30.95
C PRO A 310 89.82 57.78 30.11
N ASN A 311 90.20 59.04 30.33
CA ASN A 311 89.68 60.20 29.61
C ASN A 311 90.07 60.22 28.11
N CYS A 312 91.05 59.40 27.70
CA CYS A 312 91.44 59.24 26.30
C CYS A 312 90.49 58.32 25.51
N PHE A 313 89.50 57.69 26.13
CA PHE A 313 88.58 56.76 25.45
C PHE A 313 87.12 57.23 25.61
N THR A 314 86.38 57.31 24.50
CA THR A 314 84.95 57.68 24.48
C THR A 314 84.10 56.43 24.26
N LYS A 315 83.07 56.21 25.08
CA LYS A 315 82.09 55.14 24.86
C LYS A 315 81.19 55.44 23.67
N ILE A 316 80.88 54.42 22.87
CA ILE A 316 79.87 54.46 21.81
C ILE A 316 78.94 53.25 21.96
N GLN A 317 77.66 53.43 21.65
CA GLN A 317 76.68 52.33 21.58
C GLN A 317 76.36 52.05 20.12
N PHE A 318 76.29 50.77 19.76
CA PHE A 318 75.84 50.35 18.44
C PHE A 318 74.36 49.95 18.51
N GLU A 319 73.55 50.32 17.53
CA GLU A 319 72.20 49.75 17.37
C GLU A 319 72.27 48.56 16.40
N ARG A 320 71.57 47.47 16.71
CA ARG A 320 71.44 46.31 15.81
C ARG A 320 69.97 46.15 15.40
N THR A 321 69.70 46.09 14.10
CA THR A 321 68.39 45.71 13.58
C THR A 321 68.31 44.18 13.47
N ILE A 322 67.20 43.60 13.94
CA ILE A 322 66.89 42.19 13.76
C ILE A 322 65.58 42.11 12.97
N ASP A 323 65.59 41.38 11.86
CA ASP A 323 64.40 41.14 11.04
C ASP A 323 63.76 39.82 11.49
N GLU A 324 62.55 39.89 12.04
CA GLU A 324 61.78 38.71 12.40
C GLU A 324 60.65 38.49 11.38
N ASN A 325 60.65 37.31 10.76
CA ASN A 325 59.62 36.88 9.82
C ASN A 325 58.57 36.06 10.57
N PHE A 326 57.31 36.51 10.57
CA PHE A 326 56.18 35.77 11.12
C PHE A 326 55.24 35.31 10.01
N THR A 327 54.82 34.06 10.07
CA THR A 327 53.89 33.46 9.11
C THR A 327 52.47 33.56 9.67
N LYS A 328 51.63 34.42 9.09
CA LYS A 328 50.22 34.55 9.45
C LYS A 328 49.38 33.67 8.52
N THR A 329 48.74 32.66 9.09
CA THR A 329 47.81 31.78 8.39
C THR A 329 46.37 32.23 8.66
N THR A 330 45.63 32.61 7.62
CA THR A 330 44.21 32.96 7.70
C THR A 330 43.40 31.90 6.98
N THR A 331 42.52 31.22 7.71
CA THR A 331 41.60 30.22 7.16
C THR A 331 40.23 30.86 6.99
N THR A 332 39.73 30.90 5.76
CA THR A 332 38.39 31.37 5.42
C THR A 332 37.56 30.20 4.96
N THR A 333 36.49 29.89 5.68
CA THR A 333 35.51 28.90 5.27
C THR A 333 34.36 29.62 4.59
N LYS A 334 34.08 29.28 3.33
CA LYS A 334 32.88 29.74 2.62
C LYS A 334 31.94 28.56 2.44
N LEU A 335 30.69 28.76 2.81
CA LEU A 335 29.59 27.90 2.39
C LEU A 335 29.32 28.22 0.92
N ILE A 336 29.48 27.24 0.04
CA ILE A 336 29.07 27.37 -1.35
C ILE A 336 27.84 26.50 -1.52
N GLU A 337 26.67 27.13 -1.69
CA GLU A 337 25.44 26.45 -2.10
C GLU A 337 25.53 26.18 -3.63
N GLU A 338 26.28 25.14 -4.03
CA GLU A 338 26.23 24.66 -5.42
C GLU A 338 25.09 23.65 -5.55
N GLY A 339 23.93 24.11 -6.01
CA GLY A 339 22.80 23.25 -6.32
C GLY A 339 23.16 22.26 -7.43
N THR A 340 23.55 21.04 -7.04
CA THR A 340 23.82 19.97 -8.00
C THR A 340 22.49 19.33 -8.40
N VAL A 341 22.18 19.39 -9.70
CA VAL A 341 21.00 18.69 -10.26
C VAL A 341 21.35 17.22 -10.43
N ILE A 342 21.00 16.40 -9.45
CA ILE A 342 21.14 14.95 -9.56
C ILE A 342 19.95 14.43 -10.37
N THR A 343 20.24 13.93 -11.58
CA THR A 343 19.26 13.18 -12.37
C THR A 343 19.39 11.72 -11.99
N SER A 344 18.41 11.18 -11.27
CA SER A 344 18.34 9.75 -10.99
C SER A 344 17.26 9.09 -11.84
N ASN A 345 17.49 7.83 -12.21
CA ASN A 345 16.41 7.02 -12.78
C ASN A 345 15.40 6.74 -11.66
N PRO A 346 14.10 6.93 -11.91
CA PRO A 346 13.07 6.59 -10.94
C PRO A 346 13.19 5.12 -10.53
N VAL A 347 13.30 4.83 -9.23
CA VAL A 347 13.27 3.46 -8.68
C VAL A 347 11.91 3.23 -8.04
N PHE A 348 11.19 2.22 -8.53
CA PHE A 348 9.81 1.92 -8.13
C PHE A 348 9.69 0.49 -7.65
N GLY A 349 8.94 0.32 -6.56
CA GLY A 349 8.33 -0.95 -6.21
C GLY A 349 7.10 -1.22 -7.07
N ASP A 350 6.55 -2.42 -6.93
CA ASP A 350 5.24 -2.75 -7.50
C ASP A 350 4.15 -1.97 -6.76
N LEU A 351 3.10 -1.58 -7.47
CA LEU A 351 1.93 -0.95 -6.88
C LEU A 351 1.12 -2.02 -6.13
N ASP A 352 1.31 -2.06 -4.81
CA ASP A 352 0.63 -2.98 -3.92
C ASP A 352 -0.75 -2.43 -3.53
N PHE A 353 -1.79 -3.12 -4.00
CA PHE A 353 -3.15 -2.97 -3.50
C PHE A 353 -3.36 -4.02 -2.43
N GLY A 354 -3.46 -3.56 -1.18
CA GLY A 354 -3.80 -4.40 -0.05
C GLY A 354 -5.18 -5.06 -0.20
N PRO A 355 -5.64 -5.77 0.83
CA PRO A 355 -6.79 -6.65 0.71
C PRO A 355 -8.06 -5.83 0.47
N GLY A 356 -8.74 -6.09 -0.64
CA GLY A 356 -9.99 -5.43 -0.98
C GLY A 356 -11.18 -6.13 -0.36
N ASN A 357 -12.22 -5.37 -0.02
CA ASN A 357 -13.51 -5.94 0.33
C ASN A 357 -14.66 -5.25 -0.40
N GLY A 358 -15.74 -5.99 -0.62
CA GLY A 358 -16.90 -5.50 -1.33
C GLY A 358 -18.19 -6.21 -0.96
N TRP A 359 -19.29 -5.50 -1.15
CA TRP A 359 -20.64 -5.99 -0.98
C TRP A 359 -21.36 -5.97 -2.33
N SER A 360 -22.16 -6.99 -2.61
CA SER A 360 -23.02 -7.03 -3.78
C SER A 360 -24.45 -7.39 -3.42
N LEU A 361 -25.40 -6.80 -4.13
CA LEU A 361 -26.81 -7.17 -4.09
C LEU A 361 -27.22 -7.60 -5.49
N LYS A 362 -27.72 -8.84 -5.62
CA LYS A 362 -28.05 -9.46 -6.90
C LYS A 362 -29.45 -10.04 -6.87
N VAL A 363 -30.06 -10.09 -8.05
CA VAL A 363 -31.28 -10.85 -8.33
C VAL A 363 -30.97 -11.88 -9.41
N GLY A 364 -31.57 -13.06 -9.32
CA GLY A 364 -31.24 -14.15 -10.23
C GLY A 364 -32.28 -15.25 -10.26
N PHE A 365 -31.98 -16.28 -11.04
CA PHE A 365 -32.76 -17.50 -11.08
C PHE A 365 -31.85 -18.74 -11.08
N ARG A 366 -32.40 -19.86 -10.60
CA ARG A 366 -31.75 -21.17 -10.64
C ARG A 366 -32.64 -22.14 -11.41
N TRP A 367 -32.07 -22.75 -12.44
CA TRP A 367 -32.74 -23.76 -13.27
C TRP A 367 -32.26 -25.16 -12.91
N PHE A 368 -33.15 -26.06 -12.49
CA PHE A 368 -32.82 -27.45 -12.12
C PHE A 368 -33.04 -28.42 -13.29
N PHE A 369 -32.04 -29.28 -13.58
CA PHE A 369 -32.04 -30.11 -14.79
C PHE A 369 -32.85 -31.41 -14.69
N ASN A 370 -32.86 -32.07 -13.53
CA ASN A 370 -33.41 -33.43 -13.37
C ASN A 370 -34.73 -33.47 -12.58
N GLN A 371 -35.53 -32.42 -12.70
CA GLN A 371 -36.84 -32.40 -12.08
C GLN A 371 -37.82 -33.16 -12.98
N PRO A 372 -38.66 -34.07 -12.44
CA PRO A 372 -39.76 -34.64 -13.21
C PRO A 372 -40.50 -33.48 -13.88
N ASN A 373 -40.86 -33.65 -15.15
CA ASN A 373 -41.80 -32.71 -15.73
C ASN A 373 -42.99 -32.70 -14.78
N ASP A 374 -43.46 -31.51 -14.41
CA ASP A 374 -44.85 -31.39 -14.04
C ASP A 374 -45.55 -31.84 -15.32
N ASP A 375 -45.86 -33.12 -15.41
CA ASP A 375 -47.00 -33.56 -16.18
C ASP A 375 -48.06 -32.61 -15.69
N LEU A 376 -48.42 -31.66 -16.56
CA LEU A 376 -49.59 -30.84 -16.36
C LEU A 376 -50.62 -31.90 -16.05
N VAL A 377 -50.93 -32.07 -14.77
CA VAL A 377 -52.06 -32.86 -14.35
C VAL A 377 -53.14 -32.12 -15.08
N ALA A 378 -53.52 -32.65 -16.23
CA ALA A 378 -54.63 -32.15 -17.00
C ALA A 378 -55.66 -32.07 -15.91
N MET A 379 -56.05 -30.85 -15.53
CA MET A 379 -57.14 -30.70 -14.61
C MET A 379 -58.21 -31.50 -15.33
N GLU A 380 -58.48 -32.71 -14.83
CA GLU A 380 -59.61 -33.48 -15.30
C GLU A 380 -60.71 -32.47 -15.15
N GLU A 381 -61.20 -32.04 -16.31
CA GLU A 381 -62.17 -30.96 -16.45
C GLU A 381 -63.23 -31.33 -15.43
N SER A 382 -63.21 -30.63 -14.29
CA SER A 382 -63.97 -31.04 -13.10
C SER A 382 -65.36 -31.18 -13.61
N SER A 383 -65.81 -32.44 -13.77
CA SER A 383 -67.08 -32.74 -14.42
C SER A 383 -68.08 -31.83 -13.76
N ALA A 384 -68.70 -30.96 -14.55
CA ALA A 384 -69.55 -29.88 -14.05
C ALA A 384 -70.39 -30.45 -12.90
N PRO A 385 -70.38 -29.82 -11.71
CA PRO A 385 -71.06 -30.37 -10.55
C PRO A 385 -72.46 -30.79 -11.00
N ASP A 386 -72.80 -32.06 -10.76
CA ASP A 386 -74.12 -32.58 -11.08
C ASP A 386 -75.15 -31.54 -10.65
N PRO A 387 -76.12 -31.19 -11.52
CA PRO A 387 -77.08 -30.13 -11.23
C PRO A 387 -77.66 -30.37 -9.85
N VAL A 388 -77.35 -29.45 -8.92
CA VAL A 388 -77.83 -29.48 -7.55
C VAL A 388 -79.34 -29.63 -7.66
N SER A 389 -79.85 -30.77 -7.20
CA SER A 389 -81.29 -31.00 -7.14
C SER A 389 -81.88 -29.84 -6.36
N GLU A 390 -82.72 -29.06 -7.04
CA GLU A 390 -83.37 -27.87 -6.52
C GLU A 390 -84.09 -28.25 -5.23
N VAL A 391 -83.49 -27.89 -4.09
CA VAL A 391 -84.10 -28.09 -2.78
C VAL A 391 -85.32 -27.18 -2.76
N GLN A 392 -86.51 -27.78 -2.85
CA GLN A 392 -87.77 -27.08 -2.65
C GLN A 392 -87.68 -26.27 -1.35
N PRO A 393 -87.93 -24.96 -1.37
CA PRO A 393 -87.92 -24.16 -0.16
C PRO A 393 -89.03 -24.66 0.77
N GLU A 394 -88.66 -25.25 1.90
CA GLU A 394 -89.58 -25.41 3.02
C GLU A 394 -90.03 -24.02 3.45
N LEU A 395 -91.33 -23.76 3.37
CA LEU A 395 -91.98 -22.56 3.90
C LEU A 395 -91.77 -22.51 5.42
N ILE A 396 -90.73 -21.81 5.86
CA ILE A 396 -90.56 -21.46 7.27
C ILE A 396 -91.54 -20.33 7.57
N ASN A 397 -92.64 -20.71 8.23
CA ASN A 397 -93.69 -19.81 8.69
C ASN A 397 -93.22 -19.11 9.96
N VAL A 398 -92.49 -17.99 9.83
CA VAL A 398 -92.02 -17.20 10.98
C VAL A 398 -93.14 -16.25 11.43
N PRO A 399 -93.63 -16.31 12.68
CA PRO A 399 -94.62 -15.37 13.17
C PRO A 399 -94.00 -13.98 13.36
N VAL A 400 -94.53 -13.00 12.64
CA VAL A 400 -94.24 -11.58 12.82
C VAL A 400 -94.64 -11.15 14.23
N ARG A 401 -93.66 -10.96 15.12
CA ARG A 401 -93.89 -10.25 16.40
C ARG A 401 -93.79 -8.76 16.15
N GLY A 402 -94.90 -8.08 16.38
CA GLY A 402 -95.04 -6.63 16.26
C GLY A 402 -94.11 -5.87 17.20
N LEU A 403 -93.58 -4.77 16.67
CA LEU A 403 -93.04 -3.66 17.44
C LEU A 403 -94.22 -2.88 18.05
N TRP A 404 -94.20 -2.75 19.38
CA TRP A 404 -94.84 -1.68 20.13
C TRP A 404 -93.73 -0.82 20.73
#